data_AF-A0A7K1UAK0-F1
#
_entry.id   AF-A0A7K1UAK0-F1
#
_cell.length_a   1.000
_cell.length_b   1.000
_cell.length_c   1.000
_cell.angle_alpha   90.00
_cell.angle_beta   90.00
_cell.angle_gamma   90.00
#
_symmetry.space_group_name_H-M   'P 1'
#
loop_
_entity.id
_entity.type
_entity.pdbx_description
1 polymer ?
#
loop_
_entity_poly.entity_id
_entity_poly.type
_entity_poly.pdbx_seq_one_letter_code
_entity_poly.pdbx_strand_id
1 'polypeptide(L)'
;MDQDLLIDSLKEKIYQFFPKNIDGLSEAYTDTIEFKQLTEICCHYRENKEPWSNFIKAVQVAFPGKTIRDETKLFIRERCYHLLLKVENSASRLLTLNLTISIIMPYYDMFILEFEKTDPDFAYLNLLQYKRDLSEYSEEVNKLQTLIGENFSHQQLPGHLAEYIIPDISYNSIQFNEFTMFNALFLDRL
;
A
#
# COMPACT_ATOMS: atom_id res chain seq x y z
N MET A 1 0.60 20.16 -15.66
CA MET A 1 0.84 18.85 -16.30
C MET A 1 -0.53 18.29 -16.60
N ASP A 2 -0.79 17.97 -17.86
CA ASP A 2 -2.06 17.35 -18.26
C ASP A 2 -2.28 16.06 -17.46
N GLN A 3 -3.49 15.85 -16.94
CA GLN A 3 -3.78 14.67 -16.13
C GLN A 3 -3.55 13.39 -16.93
N ASP A 4 -3.86 13.42 -18.23
CA ASP A 4 -3.65 12.30 -19.14
C ASP A 4 -2.15 11.99 -19.30
N LEU A 5 -1.30 13.01 -19.43
CA LEU A 5 0.16 12.84 -19.50
C LEU A 5 0.75 12.24 -18.23
N LEU A 6 0.20 12.60 -17.06
CA LEU A 6 0.62 11.99 -15.80
C LEU A 6 0.23 10.50 -15.78
N ILE A 7 -1.04 10.18 -16.07
CA ILE A 7 -1.54 8.81 -16.11
C ILE A 7 -0.71 7.94 -17.05
N ASP A 8 -0.42 8.43 -18.25
CA ASP A 8 0.40 7.69 -19.22
C ASP A 8 1.81 7.47 -18.71
N SER A 9 2.44 8.49 -18.10
CA SER A 9 3.75 8.33 -17.49
C SER A 9 3.75 7.32 -16.33
N LEU A 10 2.69 7.25 -15.53
CA LEU A 10 2.56 6.26 -14.46
C LEU A 10 2.44 4.85 -15.07
N LYS A 11 1.58 4.66 -16.07
CA LYS A 11 1.36 3.37 -16.73
C LYS A 11 2.64 2.82 -17.36
N GLU A 12 3.39 3.65 -18.08
CA GLU A 12 4.68 3.25 -18.65
C GLU A 12 5.66 2.74 -17.59
N LYS A 13 5.62 3.32 -16.38
CA LYS A 13 6.42 2.82 -15.26
C LYS A 13 5.89 1.51 -14.72
N ILE A 14 4.57 1.34 -14.60
CA ILE A 14 3.93 0.10 -14.15
C ILE A 14 4.20 -1.06 -15.10
N TYR A 15 4.18 -0.84 -16.41
CA TYR A 15 4.46 -1.87 -17.40
C TYR A 15 5.89 -2.45 -17.35
N GLN A 16 6.80 -1.85 -16.56
CA GLN A 16 8.10 -2.45 -16.27
C GLN A 16 8.01 -3.61 -15.28
N PHE A 17 6.94 -3.65 -14.46
CA PHE A 17 6.80 -4.62 -13.37
C PHE A 17 5.62 -5.59 -13.56
N PHE A 18 4.71 -5.25 -14.48
CA PHE A 18 3.52 -6.05 -14.76
C PHE A 18 3.37 -6.27 -16.28
N PRO A 19 3.38 -7.52 -16.75
CA PRO A 19 3.24 -7.82 -18.16
C PRO A 19 1.84 -7.48 -18.68
N LYS A 20 1.79 -7.02 -19.93
CA LYS A 20 0.55 -6.67 -20.63
C LYS A 20 -0.08 -7.90 -21.25
N ASN A 21 -1.40 -8.04 -21.12
CA ASN A 21 -2.21 -9.10 -21.74
C ASN A 21 -1.75 -10.53 -21.40
N ILE A 22 -1.15 -10.73 -20.22
CA ILE A 22 -0.82 -12.05 -19.68
C ILE A 22 -1.62 -12.24 -18.39
N ASP A 23 -2.36 -13.34 -18.32
CA ASP A 23 -3.20 -13.69 -17.17
C ASP A 23 -2.33 -13.92 -15.92
N GLY A 24 -2.68 -13.27 -14.80
CA GLY A 24 -1.93 -13.33 -13.54
C GLY A 24 -1.83 -14.70 -12.90
N LEU A 25 -2.66 -15.66 -13.30
CA LEU A 25 -2.65 -17.06 -12.88
C LEU A 25 -1.98 -17.98 -13.91
N SER A 26 -1.59 -17.46 -15.08
CA SER A 26 -0.88 -18.24 -16.09
C SER A 26 0.53 -18.60 -15.61
N GLU A 27 0.98 -19.82 -15.89
CA GLU A 27 2.37 -20.24 -15.68
C GLU A 27 3.36 -19.34 -16.43
N ALA A 28 2.96 -18.80 -17.60
CA ALA A 28 3.80 -17.91 -18.38
C ALA A 28 4.07 -16.57 -17.67
N TYR A 29 3.24 -16.17 -16.71
CA TYR A 29 3.37 -14.88 -16.01
C TYR A 29 4.69 -14.79 -15.23
N THR A 30 5.08 -15.87 -14.56
CA THR A 30 6.31 -15.88 -13.73
C THR A 30 7.58 -15.86 -14.56
N ASP A 31 7.49 -16.22 -15.85
CA ASP A 31 8.63 -16.22 -16.78
C ASP A 31 8.88 -14.87 -17.44
N THR A 32 7.94 -13.93 -17.32
CA THR A 32 8.04 -12.58 -17.88
C THR A 32 9.20 -11.80 -17.27
N ILE A 33 9.74 -10.84 -18.04
CA ILE A 33 10.84 -9.99 -17.57
C ILE A 33 10.32 -9.06 -16.47
N GLU A 34 9.09 -8.58 -16.65
CA GLU A 34 8.38 -7.69 -15.75
C GLU A 34 8.20 -8.30 -14.36
N PHE A 35 7.74 -9.55 -14.29
CA PHE A 35 7.61 -10.25 -13.01
C PHE A 35 8.96 -10.50 -12.31
N LYS A 36 10.01 -10.77 -13.09
CA LYS A 36 11.37 -10.91 -12.54
C LYS A 36 11.87 -9.58 -11.99
N GLN A 37 11.65 -8.46 -12.69
CA GLN A 37 11.98 -7.12 -12.20
C GLN A 37 11.21 -6.77 -10.91
N LEU A 38 9.92 -7.12 -10.83
CA LEU A 38 9.12 -6.96 -9.61
C LEU A 38 9.69 -7.78 -8.44
N THR A 39 10.13 -9.01 -8.73
CA THR A 39 10.74 -9.87 -7.72
C THR A 39 12.07 -9.29 -7.22
N GLU A 40 12.90 -8.80 -8.13
CA GLU A 40 14.20 -8.20 -7.83
C GLU A 40 14.05 -6.94 -6.95
N ILE A 41 13.13 -6.03 -7.29
CA ILE A 41 12.90 -4.83 -6.49
C ILE A 41 12.38 -5.18 -5.08
N CYS A 42 11.48 -6.15 -4.97
CA CYS A 42 11.00 -6.63 -3.67
C CYS A 42 12.14 -7.24 -2.83
N CYS A 43 13.01 -8.04 -3.44
CA CYS A 43 14.19 -8.59 -2.78
C CYS A 43 15.15 -7.48 -2.31
N HIS A 44 15.42 -6.50 -3.16
CA HIS A 44 16.29 -5.37 -2.84
C HIS A 44 15.80 -4.61 -1.60
N TYR A 45 14.53 -4.19 -1.55
CA TYR A 45 13.99 -3.45 -0.42
C TYR A 45 13.81 -4.28 0.85
N ARG A 46 13.64 -5.61 0.72
CA ARG A 46 13.64 -6.54 1.84
C ARG A 46 15.02 -6.65 2.49
N GLU A 47 16.07 -6.73 1.67
CA GLU A 47 17.46 -6.83 2.12
C GLU A 47 17.97 -5.49 2.66
N ASN A 48 17.53 -4.37 2.06
CA ASN A 48 17.93 -3.01 2.42
C ASN A 48 16.87 -2.30 3.28
N LYS A 49 16.33 -2.99 4.30
CA LYS A 49 15.23 -2.49 5.14
C LYS A 49 15.60 -1.39 6.15
N GLU A 50 16.84 -0.89 6.14
CA GLU A 50 17.31 0.08 7.14
C GLU A 50 16.51 1.39 7.12
N PRO A 51 16.25 2.02 5.95
CA PRO A 51 15.45 3.26 5.90
C PRO A 51 14.06 3.06 6.50
N TRP A 52 13.41 1.94 6.17
CA TRP A 52 12.11 1.59 6.75
C TRP A 52 12.18 1.35 8.25
N SER A 53 13.20 0.62 8.73
CA SER A 53 13.39 0.35 10.16
C SER A 53 13.60 1.64 10.96
N ASN A 54 14.32 2.62 10.39
CA ASN A 54 14.53 3.93 11.01
C ASN A 54 13.24 4.76 11.02
N PHE A 55 12.48 4.74 9.92
CA PHE A 55 11.16 5.35 9.86
C PHE A 55 10.20 4.78 10.93
N ILE A 56 10.13 3.46 11.08
CA ILE A 56 9.28 2.81 12.10
C ILE A 56 9.64 3.30 13.51
N LYS A 57 10.94 3.43 13.83
CA LYS A 57 11.38 3.98 15.12
C LYS A 57 10.94 5.44 15.28
N ALA A 58 11.06 6.26 14.23
CA ALA A 58 10.60 7.65 14.27
C ALA A 58 9.09 7.75 14.52
N VAL A 59 8.28 6.89 13.89
CA VAL A 59 6.84 6.78 14.15
C VAL A 59 6.58 6.37 15.60
N GLN A 60 7.29 5.37 16.14
CA GLN A 60 7.14 4.96 17.54
C GLN A 60 7.43 6.09 18.53
N VAL A 61 8.41 6.94 18.24
CA VAL A 61 8.72 8.13 19.04
C VAL A 61 7.62 9.20 18.91
N ALA A 62 7.11 9.42 17.70
CA ALA A 62 6.07 10.43 17.43
C ALA A 62 4.69 10.07 18.02
N PHE A 63 4.43 8.77 18.25
CA PHE A 63 3.16 8.26 18.74
C PHE A 63 3.33 7.43 20.03
N PRO A 64 3.76 8.05 21.14
CA PRO A 64 4.00 7.34 22.39
C PRO A 64 2.72 6.66 22.89
N GLY A 65 2.83 5.39 23.27
CA GLY A 65 1.72 4.60 23.82
C GLY A 65 0.70 4.09 22.78
N LYS A 66 0.83 4.45 21.50
CA LYS A 66 0.00 3.87 20.43
C LYS A 66 0.58 2.52 20.00
N THR A 67 -0.30 1.62 19.55
CA THR A 67 0.13 0.33 18.97
C THR A 67 0.44 0.52 17.50
N ILE A 68 1.67 0.20 17.12
CA ILE A 68 2.18 0.27 15.74
C ILE A 68 2.59 -1.13 15.31
N ARG A 69 2.22 -1.53 14.10
CA ARG A 69 2.63 -2.80 13.47
C ARG A 69 3.21 -2.55 12.09
N ASP A 70 4.25 -3.30 11.78
CA ASP A 70 4.79 -3.43 10.43
C ASP A 70 4.16 -4.67 9.80
N GLU A 71 3.35 -4.46 8.77
CA GLU A 71 2.63 -5.50 8.02
C GLU A 71 3.23 -5.70 6.63
N THR A 72 4.44 -5.19 6.39
CA THR A 72 5.16 -5.30 5.10
C THR A 72 5.40 -6.75 4.70
N LYS A 73 4.89 -7.20 3.53
CA LYS A 73 5.14 -8.56 2.99
C LYS A 73 5.78 -8.55 1.61
N LEU A 74 6.95 -7.92 1.49
CA LEU A 74 7.75 -7.95 0.24
C LEU A 74 8.09 -9.37 -0.24
N PHE A 75 8.12 -10.38 0.65
CA PHE A 75 8.43 -11.77 0.28
C PHE A 75 7.34 -12.44 -0.57
N ILE A 76 6.09 -11.96 -0.51
CA ILE A 76 5.01 -12.36 -1.43
C ILE A 76 4.78 -11.33 -2.54
N ARG A 77 5.74 -10.42 -2.75
CA ARG A 77 5.68 -9.35 -3.76
C ARG A 77 4.53 -8.35 -3.53
N GLU A 78 4.30 -7.95 -2.28
CA GLU A 78 3.63 -6.67 -2.00
C GLU A 78 4.54 -5.53 -2.45
N ARG A 79 3.97 -4.48 -3.05
CA ARG A 79 4.73 -3.41 -3.73
C ARG A 79 5.02 -2.22 -2.82
N CYS A 80 4.90 -2.40 -1.51
CA CYS A 80 5.01 -1.33 -0.55
C CYS A 80 5.53 -1.79 0.82
N TYR A 81 6.08 -0.84 1.55
CA TYR A 81 6.08 -0.89 3.01
C TYR A 81 4.67 -0.63 3.52
N HIS A 82 4.23 -1.37 4.55
CA HIS A 82 2.88 -1.26 5.11
C HIS A 82 2.96 -1.12 6.64
N LEU A 83 2.52 0.03 7.15
CA LEU A 83 2.40 0.30 8.57
C LEU A 83 0.95 0.43 8.98
N LEU A 84 0.63 -0.16 10.12
CA LEU A 84 -0.66 -0.07 10.79
C LEU A 84 -0.49 0.66 12.12
N LEU A 85 -1.19 1.77 12.30
CA LEU A 85 -1.34 2.50 13.56
C LEU A 85 -2.75 2.28 14.11
N LYS A 86 -2.88 1.69 15.30
CA LYS A 86 -4.20 1.58 15.96
C LYS A 86 -4.62 2.95 16.49
N VAL A 87 -5.69 3.52 15.93
CA VAL A 87 -6.23 4.82 16.34
C VAL A 87 -7.33 4.67 17.38
N GLU A 88 -8.14 3.61 17.28
CA GLU A 88 -9.15 3.24 18.27
C GLU A 88 -9.16 1.72 18.48
N ASN A 89 -9.32 1.30 19.74
CA ASN A 89 -9.35 -0.11 20.11
C ASN A 89 -10.30 -0.31 21.30
N SER A 90 -11.59 -0.45 21.04
CA SER A 90 -12.63 -0.68 22.05
C SER A 90 -12.99 -2.17 22.14
N ALA A 91 -13.95 -2.53 22.99
CA ALA A 91 -14.40 -3.92 23.12
C ALA A 91 -15.02 -4.47 21.82
N SER A 92 -15.76 -3.63 21.09
CA SER A 92 -16.50 -4.03 19.88
C SER A 92 -15.88 -3.56 18.57
N ARG A 93 -14.90 -2.64 18.62
CA ARG A 93 -14.41 -1.95 17.43
C ARG A 93 -12.89 -1.84 17.42
N LEU A 94 -12.30 -1.99 16.24
CA LEU A 94 -10.88 -1.70 15.98
C LEU A 94 -10.80 -0.78 14.78
N LEU A 95 -10.12 0.37 14.94
CA LEU A 95 -9.78 1.24 13.82
C LEU A 95 -8.29 1.35 13.67
N THR A 96 -7.86 1.21 12.43
CA THR A 96 -6.46 1.27 12.08
C THR A 96 -6.24 2.29 10.97
N LEU A 97 -5.32 3.22 11.21
CA LEU A 97 -4.75 4.05 10.17
C LEU A 97 -3.64 3.26 9.51
N ASN A 98 -3.84 2.97 8.23
CA ASN A 98 -2.91 2.24 7.40
C ASN A 98 -2.13 3.24 6.57
N LEU A 99 -0.82 3.04 6.51
CA LEU A 99 0.10 3.77 5.66
C LEU A 99 0.80 2.77 4.76
N THR A 100 0.69 2.98 3.44
CA THR A 100 1.42 2.20 2.44
C THR A 100 2.37 3.12 1.67
N ILE A 101 3.66 2.77 1.64
CA ILE A 101 4.69 3.54 0.90
C ILE A 101 5.21 2.65 -0.22
N SER A 102 5.00 3.05 -1.47
CA SER A 102 5.37 2.24 -2.62
C SER A 102 6.89 2.13 -2.75
N ILE A 103 7.39 0.95 -3.10
CA ILE A 103 8.81 0.75 -3.42
C ILE A 103 9.09 0.89 -4.92
N ILE A 104 8.03 0.95 -5.74
CA ILE A 104 8.11 1.06 -7.22
C ILE A 104 8.23 2.52 -7.63
N MET A 105 7.52 3.41 -6.94
CA MET A 105 7.40 4.82 -7.28
C MET A 105 7.26 5.70 -6.02
N PRO A 106 7.57 7.00 -6.11
CA PRO A 106 7.61 7.90 -4.95
C PRO A 106 6.22 8.34 -4.46
N TYR A 107 5.32 7.37 -4.26
CA TYR A 107 3.95 7.58 -3.81
C TYR A 107 3.68 6.84 -2.50
N TYR A 108 2.90 7.46 -1.63
CA TYR A 108 2.29 6.79 -0.48
C TYR A 108 0.76 6.94 -0.52
N ASP A 109 0.08 6.11 0.25
CA ASP A 109 -1.35 6.23 0.49
C ASP A 109 -1.67 6.01 1.98
N MET A 110 -2.75 6.62 2.44
CA MET A 110 -3.25 6.44 3.81
C MET A 110 -4.76 6.25 3.80
N PHE A 111 -5.23 5.34 4.63
CA PHE A 111 -6.65 5.01 4.73
C PHE A 111 -6.96 4.38 6.09
N ILE A 112 -8.22 4.48 6.50
CA ILE A 112 -8.74 3.81 7.69
C ILE A 112 -9.35 2.48 7.29
N LEU A 113 -9.01 1.43 8.04
CA LEU A 113 -9.79 0.21 8.10
C LEU A 113 -10.48 0.13 9.45
N GLU A 114 -11.78 -0.11 9.41
CA GLU A 114 -12.64 -0.28 10.57
C GLU A 114 -13.12 -1.72 10.63
N PHE A 115 -12.86 -2.37 11.75
CA PHE A 115 -13.25 -3.76 11.98
C PHE A 115 -14.21 -3.87 13.16
N GLU A 116 -15.21 -4.72 12.98
CA GLU A 116 -16.02 -5.24 14.08
C GLU A 116 -15.27 -6.39 14.77
N LYS A 117 -15.31 -6.37 16.10
CA LYS A 117 -14.83 -7.46 16.94
C LYS A 117 -16.02 -8.31 17.33
N THR A 118 -16.24 -9.38 16.58
CA THR A 118 -17.43 -10.24 16.75
C THR A 118 -17.23 -11.38 17.75
N ASP A 119 -16.02 -11.56 18.28
CA ASP A 119 -15.68 -12.62 19.23
C ASP A 119 -14.92 -12.03 20.44
N PRO A 120 -15.27 -12.41 21.69
CA PRO A 120 -14.51 -12.04 22.90
C PRO A 120 -13.02 -12.39 22.86
N ASP A 121 -12.61 -13.40 22.07
CA ASP A 121 -11.20 -13.79 21.89
C ASP A 121 -10.50 -13.03 20.75
N PHE A 122 -11.22 -12.12 20.07
CA PHE A 122 -10.71 -11.29 18.96
C PHE A 122 -10.11 -12.08 17.79
N ALA A 123 -10.44 -13.37 17.65
CA ALA A 123 -9.90 -14.25 16.62
C ALA A 123 -10.44 -13.93 15.21
N TYR A 124 -11.62 -13.31 15.13
CA TYR A 124 -12.27 -12.93 13.88
C TYR A 124 -12.55 -11.43 13.87
N LEU A 125 -12.02 -10.76 12.85
CA LEU A 125 -12.26 -9.35 12.56
C LEU A 125 -13.04 -9.27 11.24
N ASN A 126 -14.21 -8.65 11.28
CA ASN A 126 -14.98 -8.37 10.07
C ASN A 126 -14.70 -6.93 9.64
N LEU A 127 -14.20 -6.73 8.41
CA LEU A 127 -14.04 -5.39 7.86
C LEU A 127 -15.42 -4.76 7.67
N LEU A 128 -15.69 -3.70 8.41
CA LEU A 128 -16.92 -2.92 8.31
C LEU A 128 -16.79 -1.81 7.29
N GLN A 129 -15.65 -1.10 7.32
CA GLN A 129 -15.50 0.10 6.51
C GLN A 129 -14.06 0.34 6.09
N TYR A 130 -13.93 0.79 4.84
CA TYR A 130 -12.75 1.41 4.28
C TYR A 130 -13.03 2.90 4.09
N LYS A 131 -12.15 3.78 4.61
CA LYS A 131 -12.30 5.24 4.46
C LYS A 131 -10.99 5.87 3.97
N ARG A 132 -11.09 6.66 2.89
CA ARG A 132 -10.05 7.60 2.45
C ARG A 132 -10.24 9.01 3.01
N ASP A 133 -11.41 9.32 3.56
CA ASP A 133 -11.60 10.54 4.34
C ASP A 133 -10.94 10.37 5.71
N LEU A 134 -9.90 11.17 5.95
CA LEU A 134 -9.08 11.13 7.16
C LEU A 134 -9.24 12.39 8.02
N SER A 135 -10.26 13.20 7.77
CA SER A 135 -10.48 14.47 8.48
C SER A 135 -10.53 14.31 10.00
N GLU A 136 -11.16 13.24 10.48
CA GLU A 136 -11.23 12.85 11.90
C GLU A 136 -9.87 12.52 12.53
N TYR A 137 -8.87 12.17 11.72
CA TYR A 137 -7.53 11.73 12.15
C TYR A 137 -6.43 12.68 11.65
N SER A 138 -6.78 13.94 11.43
CA SER A 138 -5.88 14.93 10.84
C SER A 138 -4.57 15.14 11.62
N GLU A 139 -4.57 14.99 12.95
CA GLU A 139 -3.35 15.08 13.75
C GLU A 139 -2.38 13.92 13.44
N GLU A 140 -2.86 12.67 13.49
CA GLU A 140 -2.08 11.50 13.14
C GLU A 140 -1.57 11.55 11.69
N VAL A 141 -2.45 11.94 10.77
CA VAL A 141 -2.13 12.09 9.35
C VAL A 141 -1.02 13.10 9.14
N ASN A 142 -1.16 14.33 9.65
CA ASN A 142 -0.17 15.39 9.45
C ASN A 142 1.21 15.01 10.00
N LYS A 143 1.25 14.33 11.15
CA LYS A 143 2.49 13.79 11.73
C LYS A 143 3.14 12.74 10.82
N LEU A 144 2.37 11.77 10.32
CA LEU A 144 2.88 10.76 9.40
C LEU A 144 3.37 11.38 8.09
N GLN A 145 2.63 12.34 7.52
CA GLN A 145 3.04 13.05 6.30
C GLN A 145 4.38 13.78 6.48
N THR A 146 4.57 14.41 7.65
CA THR A 146 5.84 15.08 7.99
C THR A 146 6.99 14.07 8.01
N LEU A 147 6.82 12.95 8.72
CA LEU A 147 7.83 11.88 8.79
C LEU A 147 8.12 11.28 7.40
N ILE A 148 7.11 11.10 6.55
CA ILE A 148 7.30 10.59 5.19
C ILE A 148 8.12 11.59 4.35
N GLY A 149 7.82 12.88 4.45
CA GLY A 149 8.56 13.94 3.77
C GLY A 149 10.04 13.95 4.16
N GLU A 150 10.33 13.80 5.45
CA GLU A 150 11.69 13.78 6.01
C GLU A 150 12.49 12.53 5.60
N ASN A 151 11.84 11.38 5.41
CA ASN A 151 12.53 10.09 5.21
C ASN A 151 12.53 9.59 3.76
N PHE A 152 11.48 9.88 2.99
CA PHE A 152 11.27 9.26 1.67
C PHE A 152 11.03 10.25 0.53
N SER A 153 10.69 11.51 0.83
CA SER A 153 10.28 12.50 -0.21
C SER A 153 9.16 11.99 -1.12
N HIS A 154 8.28 11.13 -0.61
CA HIS A 154 7.13 10.62 -1.34
C HIS A 154 5.95 11.59 -1.25
N GLN A 155 5.10 11.60 -2.27
CA GLN A 155 3.86 12.37 -2.30
C GLN A 155 2.64 11.45 -2.13
N GLN A 156 1.53 11.98 -1.63
CA GLN A 156 0.30 11.19 -1.52
C GLN A 156 -0.23 10.89 -2.92
N LEU A 157 -0.63 9.64 -3.17
CA LEU A 157 -1.29 9.28 -4.43
C LEU A 157 -2.67 9.95 -4.48
N PRO A 158 -2.96 10.78 -5.49
CA PRO A 158 -4.29 11.37 -5.64
C PRO A 158 -5.36 10.28 -5.79
N GLY A 159 -6.51 10.44 -5.12
CA GLY A 159 -7.56 9.41 -5.10
C GLY A 159 -8.04 8.98 -6.50
N HIS A 160 -8.24 9.94 -7.41
CA HIS A 160 -8.62 9.65 -8.80
C HIS A 160 -7.56 8.84 -9.57
N LEU A 161 -6.27 8.97 -9.22
CA LEU A 161 -5.23 8.13 -9.78
C LEU A 161 -5.22 6.75 -9.15
N ALA A 162 -5.43 6.66 -7.83
CA ALA A 162 -5.48 5.39 -7.11
C ALA A 162 -6.56 4.45 -7.68
N GLU A 163 -7.71 5.00 -8.06
CA GLU A 163 -8.86 4.28 -8.64
C GLU A 163 -8.75 4.05 -10.15
N TYR A 164 -7.73 4.61 -10.82
CA TYR A 164 -7.54 4.44 -12.26
C TYR A 164 -7.25 2.97 -12.59
N ILE A 165 -8.06 2.39 -13.48
CA ILE A 165 -7.92 1.01 -13.96
C ILE A 165 -6.90 0.96 -15.09
N ILE A 166 -5.94 0.04 -14.98
CA ILE A 166 -4.99 -0.30 -16.04
C ILE A 166 -5.52 -1.55 -16.77
N PRO A 167 -6.15 -1.38 -17.95
CA PRO A 167 -7.08 -2.37 -18.48
C PRO A 167 -6.44 -3.69 -18.90
N ASP A 168 -5.18 -3.65 -19.31
CA ASP A 168 -4.44 -4.77 -19.91
C ASP A 168 -3.50 -5.48 -18.93
N ILE A 169 -3.63 -5.22 -17.63
CA ILE A 169 -2.90 -5.94 -16.58
C ILE A 169 -3.87 -6.86 -15.82
N SER A 170 -3.42 -8.10 -15.62
CA SER A 170 -3.94 -9.02 -14.62
C SER A 170 -2.80 -9.35 -13.64
N TYR A 171 -3.11 -9.55 -12.37
CA TYR A 171 -2.12 -9.92 -11.36
C TYR A 171 -2.75 -10.77 -10.26
N ASN A 172 -2.14 -11.93 -9.98
CA ASN A 172 -2.73 -12.93 -9.10
C ASN A 172 -4.19 -13.21 -9.48
N SER A 173 -5.13 -12.96 -8.58
CA SER A 173 -6.56 -13.20 -8.80
C SER A 173 -7.31 -12.00 -9.40
N ILE A 174 -6.64 -10.86 -9.61
CA ILE A 174 -7.25 -9.64 -10.17
C ILE A 174 -7.30 -9.79 -11.70
N GLN A 175 -8.51 -9.65 -12.26
CA GLN A 175 -8.72 -9.82 -13.70
C GLN A 175 -8.32 -8.58 -14.48
N PHE A 176 -8.20 -8.73 -15.80
CA PHE A 176 -8.10 -7.60 -16.71
C PHE A 176 -9.27 -6.63 -16.50
N ASN A 177 -9.01 -5.34 -16.67
CA ASN A 177 -9.96 -4.25 -16.42
C ASN A 177 -10.41 -4.11 -14.95
N GLU A 178 -9.77 -4.79 -14.00
CA GLU A 178 -10.00 -4.61 -12.56
C GLU A 178 -8.76 -4.09 -11.82
N PHE A 179 -7.57 -4.26 -12.42
CA PHE A 179 -6.30 -3.88 -11.80
C PHE A 179 -6.12 -2.36 -11.77
N THR A 180 -6.08 -1.78 -10.57
CA THR A 180 -5.97 -0.32 -10.38
C THR A 180 -4.53 0.14 -10.17
N MET A 181 -4.28 1.45 -10.24
CA MET A 181 -2.99 2.05 -9.84
C MET A 181 -2.67 1.79 -8.37
N PHE A 182 -3.68 1.77 -7.49
CA PHE A 182 -3.49 1.37 -6.11
C PHE A 182 -2.96 -0.06 -6.01
N ASN A 183 -3.51 -0.98 -6.81
CA ASN A 183 -2.97 -2.34 -6.90
C ASN A 183 -1.55 -2.32 -7.49
N ALA A 184 -1.27 -1.53 -8.51
CA ALA A 184 0.09 -1.49 -9.07
C ALA A 184 1.15 -1.07 -8.03
N LEU A 185 0.81 -0.13 -7.14
CA LEU A 185 1.78 0.51 -6.24
C LEU A 185 1.80 -0.02 -4.82
N PHE A 186 0.72 -0.64 -4.34
CA PHE A 186 0.55 -1.00 -2.94
C PHE A 186 0.08 -2.44 -2.74
N LEU A 187 -1.23 -2.66 -2.58
CA LEU A 187 -1.85 -3.91 -2.13
C LEU A 187 -2.84 -4.46 -3.16
N ASP A 188 -2.98 -5.79 -3.23
CA ASP A 188 -3.89 -6.45 -4.18
C ASP A 188 -5.36 -6.23 -3.79
N ARG A 189 -5.62 -6.18 -2.49
CA ARG A 189 -6.96 -6.01 -1.91
C ARG A 189 -6.83 -5.24 -0.59
N LEU A 190 -7.91 -4.56 -0.24
CA LEU A 190 -8.14 -3.93 1.06
C LEU A 190 -9.04 -4.84 1.90
#